data_AF-A0A924VQE4-F1
#
_entry.id   AF-A0A924VQE4-F1
#
_cell.length_a   1.000
_cell.length_b   1.000
_cell.length_c   1.000
_cell.angle_alpha   90.00
_cell.angle_beta   90.00
_cell.angle_gamma   90.00
#
_symmetry.space_group_name_H-M   'P 1'
#
loop_
_entity.id
_entity.type
_entity.pdbx_description
1 polymer ?
#
loop_
_entity_poly.entity_id
_entity_poly.type
_entity_poly.pdbx_seq_one_letter_code
_entity_poly.pdbx_strand_id
1 'polypeptide(L)'
;MSKKNKQLRWRFSYKSLKYPILIWVLGITISAVCGNLMQDWRTALHGAVISTTVAFASYLNLVLPLAYIQWARKSAMIILGSYSVLYLWLMRMENPDISGFMIYALQNTWTLSVLAFLLYTIILPIVVGRAWCGWGCWIAVLFEIMPFEHNGRKGRIKKGYAFQLVFLFYILCLSVGIWYLNIKGASIDLQQKSIVVTFWMVLLGYYVLGAILAVVFKDNRAFCKYLCPVAPVQQFFSHFAIVKLRGDRSKCRRCMACEEACPMDIKIVQYVDADERILSGECILCMRCVQKCPNEAFRPTFGLDLSFDESIRYMKSRKYF
;
A
#
# COMPACT_ATOMS: atom_id res chain seq x y z
N MET A 1 3.66 -33.85 -15.29
CA MET A 1 4.61 -32.71 -15.34
C MET A 1 5.18 -32.45 -13.95
N SER A 2 6.52 -32.42 -13.80
CA SER A 2 7.17 -32.17 -12.50
C SER A 2 6.86 -30.75 -11.97
N LYS A 3 6.77 -30.58 -10.64
CA LYS A 3 6.54 -29.27 -9.96
C LYS A 3 7.51 -28.17 -10.45
N LYS A 4 8.72 -28.54 -10.87
CA LYS A 4 9.77 -27.64 -11.37
C LYS A 4 9.39 -26.97 -12.70
N ASN A 5 8.76 -27.71 -13.63
CA ASN A 5 8.31 -27.15 -14.91
C ASN A 5 7.10 -26.20 -14.79
N LYS A 6 6.29 -26.32 -13.72
CA LYS A 6 5.21 -25.34 -13.44
C LYS A 6 5.76 -24.00 -12.93
N GLN A 7 6.94 -23.97 -12.31
CA GLN A 7 7.51 -22.75 -11.72
C GLN A 7 8.13 -21.79 -12.73
N LEU A 8 8.61 -22.30 -13.87
CA LEU A 8 9.34 -21.54 -14.90
C LEU A 8 8.53 -21.28 -16.18
N ARG A 9 7.27 -21.75 -16.24
CA ARG A 9 6.41 -21.58 -17.41
C ARG A 9 5.77 -20.19 -17.43
N TRP A 10 5.93 -19.50 -18.57
CA TRP A 10 5.24 -18.26 -18.88
C TRP A 10 3.75 -18.49 -19.17
N ARG A 11 2.90 -17.55 -18.76
CA ARG A 11 1.43 -17.65 -18.84
C ARG A 11 0.86 -16.61 -19.80
N PHE A 12 1.32 -16.61 -21.05
CA PHE A 12 0.77 -15.71 -22.07
C PHE A 12 -0.68 -16.08 -22.38
N SER A 13 -1.58 -15.10 -22.27
CA SER A 13 -2.98 -15.24 -22.66
C SER A 13 -3.51 -13.87 -23.06
N TYR A 14 -4.28 -13.77 -24.15
CA TYR A 14 -4.92 -12.50 -24.51
C TYR A 14 -5.83 -11.96 -23.38
N LYS A 15 -6.39 -12.87 -22.55
CA LYS A 15 -7.18 -12.51 -21.36
C LYS A 15 -6.34 -11.82 -20.27
N SER A 16 -5.02 -12.00 -20.24
CA SER A 16 -4.15 -11.34 -19.25
C SER A 16 -3.94 -9.85 -19.54
N LEU A 17 -4.31 -9.37 -20.73
CA LEU A 17 -4.18 -7.97 -21.12
C LEU A 17 -5.37 -7.11 -20.68
N LYS A 18 -6.54 -7.72 -20.45
CA LYS A 18 -7.79 -7.02 -20.14
C LYS A 18 -7.69 -6.11 -18.91
N TYR A 19 -7.20 -6.65 -17.79
CA TYR A 19 -7.10 -5.87 -16.54
C TYR A 19 -6.00 -4.81 -16.57
N PRO A 20 -4.77 -5.09 -17.05
CA PRO A 20 -3.74 -4.07 -17.23
C PRO A 20 -4.18 -2.90 -18.11
N ILE A 21 -4.82 -3.16 -19.26
CA ILE A 21 -5.34 -2.11 -20.14
C ILE A 21 -6.40 -1.28 -19.42
N LEU A 22 -7.32 -1.93 -18.69
CA LEU A 22 -8.34 -1.21 -17.94
C LEU A 22 -7.74 -0.28 -16.88
N ILE A 23 -6.75 -0.77 -16.10
CA ILE A 23 -6.01 0.03 -15.12
C ILE A 23 -5.33 1.22 -15.79
N TRP A 24 -4.70 0.98 -16.94
CA TRP A 24 -3.97 2.01 -17.68
C TRP A 24 -4.90 3.10 -18.22
N VAL A 25 -5.97 2.72 -18.92
CA VAL A 25 -6.94 3.66 -19.50
C VAL A 25 -7.61 4.48 -18.41
N LEU A 26 -8.16 3.83 -17.37
CA LEU A 26 -8.78 4.53 -16.25
C LEU A 26 -7.79 5.47 -15.56
N GLY A 27 -6.57 5.01 -15.31
CA GLY A 27 -5.54 5.79 -14.66
C GLY A 27 -5.14 7.02 -15.49
N ILE A 28 -4.94 6.89 -16.80
CA ILE A 28 -4.64 8.02 -17.69
C ILE A 28 -5.82 9.00 -17.74
N THR A 29 -7.05 8.52 -17.88
CA THR A 29 -8.24 9.39 -17.91
C THR A 29 -8.37 10.18 -16.62
N ILE A 30 -8.25 9.53 -15.46
CA ILE A 30 -8.29 10.21 -14.15
C ILE A 30 -7.17 11.24 -14.07
N SER A 31 -5.95 10.89 -14.49
CA SER A 31 -4.80 11.80 -14.42
C SER A 31 -4.97 13.02 -15.31
N ALA A 32 -5.49 12.83 -16.53
CA ALA A 32 -5.78 13.93 -17.45
C ALA A 32 -6.89 14.84 -16.92
N VAL A 33 -7.97 14.26 -16.38
CA VAL A 33 -9.07 15.03 -15.76
C VAL A 33 -8.56 15.82 -14.56
N CYS A 34 -7.80 15.18 -13.66
CA CYS A 34 -7.19 15.85 -12.51
C CYS A 34 -6.25 16.98 -12.95
N GLY A 35 -5.33 16.74 -13.90
CA GLY A 35 -4.42 17.78 -14.38
C GLY A 35 -5.14 18.97 -15.02
N ASN A 36 -6.22 18.73 -15.76
CA ASN A 36 -7.05 19.81 -16.33
C ASN A 36 -7.82 20.58 -15.26
N LEU A 37 -8.46 19.88 -14.30
CA LEU A 37 -9.16 20.51 -13.18
C LEU A 37 -8.20 21.36 -12.32
N MET A 38 -6.97 20.91 -12.18
CA MET A 38 -5.93 21.56 -11.39
C MET A 38 -5.14 22.61 -12.17
N GLN A 39 -5.37 22.74 -13.49
CA GLN A 39 -4.57 23.57 -14.41
C GLN A 39 -3.06 23.34 -14.27
N ASP A 40 -2.66 22.10 -13.96
CA ASP A 40 -1.27 21.72 -13.72
C ASP A 40 -0.92 20.44 -14.48
N TRP A 41 -0.11 20.61 -15.53
CA TRP A 41 0.34 19.50 -16.38
C TRP A 41 1.18 18.48 -15.61
N ARG A 42 1.82 18.90 -14.52
CA ARG A 42 2.69 18.05 -13.70
C ARG A 42 1.90 16.99 -12.97
N THR A 43 0.74 17.36 -12.43
CA THR A 43 -0.22 16.41 -11.86
C THR A 43 -0.65 15.35 -12.88
N ALA A 44 -0.95 15.73 -14.12
CA ALA A 44 -1.28 14.78 -15.18
C ALA A 44 -0.12 13.84 -15.50
N LEU A 45 1.12 14.36 -15.59
CA LEU A 45 2.32 13.56 -15.82
C LEU A 45 2.52 12.53 -14.69
N HIS A 46 2.42 12.96 -13.44
CA HIS A 46 2.56 12.07 -12.28
C HIS A 46 1.60 10.90 -12.32
N GLY A 47 0.31 11.21 -12.48
CA GLY A 47 -0.72 10.18 -12.53
C GLY A 47 -0.53 9.23 -13.72
N ALA A 48 -0.05 9.74 -14.87
CA ALA A 48 0.25 8.92 -16.05
C ALA A 48 1.45 7.99 -15.83
N VAL A 49 2.52 8.44 -15.17
CA VAL A 49 3.68 7.60 -14.81
C VAL A 49 3.26 6.50 -13.84
N ILE A 50 2.47 6.85 -12.82
CA ILE A 50 1.91 5.92 -11.85
C ILE A 50 1.05 4.85 -12.53
N SER A 51 0.07 5.26 -13.33
CA SER A 51 -0.87 4.34 -13.97
C SER A 51 -0.17 3.41 -14.95
N THR A 52 0.77 3.91 -15.74
CA THR A 52 1.58 3.13 -16.69
C THR A 52 2.43 2.10 -15.97
N THR A 53 3.11 2.50 -14.91
CA THR A 53 3.99 1.59 -14.14
C THR A 53 3.18 0.49 -13.45
N VAL A 54 2.05 0.83 -12.82
CA VAL A 54 1.19 -0.14 -12.13
C VAL A 54 0.49 -1.07 -13.12
N ALA A 55 0.05 -0.57 -14.27
CA ALA A 55 -0.55 -1.40 -15.32
C ALA A 55 0.46 -2.40 -15.89
N PHE A 56 1.67 -1.94 -16.21
CA PHE A 56 2.74 -2.80 -16.71
C PHE A 56 3.14 -3.86 -15.68
N ALA A 57 3.30 -3.47 -14.41
CA ALA A 57 3.57 -4.39 -13.32
C ALA A 57 2.45 -5.42 -13.13
N SER A 58 1.19 -4.99 -13.25
CA SER A 58 0.03 -5.89 -13.17
C SER A 58 0.03 -6.90 -14.31
N TYR A 59 0.41 -6.48 -15.52
CA TYR A 59 0.60 -7.38 -16.66
C TYR A 59 1.72 -8.40 -16.41
N LEU A 60 2.90 -7.95 -15.97
CA LEU A 60 4.00 -8.83 -15.61
C LEU A 60 3.58 -9.83 -14.52
N ASN A 61 2.78 -9.40 -13.55
CA ASN A 61 2.28 -10.26 -12.48
C ASN A 61 1.32 -11.36 -12.98
N LEU A 62 0.73 -11.22 -14.16
CA LEU A 62 -0.13 -12.23 -14.77
C LEU A 62 0.64 -13.18 -15.69
N VAL A 63 1.74 -12.72 -16.27
CA VAL A 63 2.48 -13.40 -17.33
C VAL A 63 3.74 -14.10 -16.83
N LEU A 64 4.42 -13.52 -15.84
CA LEU A 64 5.68 -14.04 -15.31
C LEU A 64 5.51 -15.43 -14.67
N PRO A 65 6.55 -16.27 -14.74
CA PRO A 65 6.59 -17.50 -13.98
C PRO A 65 6.50 -17.26 -12.47
N LEU A 66 5.97 -18.24 -11.73
CA LEU A 66 5.77 -18.15 -10.28
C LEU A 66 7.06 -17.83 -9.50
N ALA A 67 8.22 -18.19 -10.05
CA ALA A 67 9.52 -17.85 -9.45
C ALA A 67 9.82 -16.33 -9.47
N TYR A 68 9.37 -15.63 -10.52
CA TYR A 68 9.68 -14.22 -10.77
C TYR A 68 8.52 -13.27 -10.49
N ILE A 69 7.33 -13.81 -10.24
CA ILE A 69 6.09 -13.02 -10.11
C ILE A 69 6.17 -11.94 -9.02
N GLN A 70 6.91 -12.19 -7.93
CA GLN A 70 7.14 -11.20 -6.88
C GLN A 70 7.94 -9.97 -7.35
N TRP A 71 8.81 -10.16 -8.36
CA TRP A 71 9.61 -9.08 -8.92
C TRP A 71 8.78 -8.10 -9.76
N ALA A 72 7.66 -8.52 -10.34
CA ALA A 72 6.77 -7.61 -11.06
C ALA A 72 6.32 -6.42 -10.21
N ARG A 73 5.98 -6.72 -8.95
CA ARG A 73 5.47 -5.73 -8.01
C ARG A 73 6.60 -4.92 -7.37
N LYS A 74 7.71 -5.60 -7.03
CA LYS A 74 8.90 -4.93 -6.49
C LYS A 74 9.49 -3.95 -7.49
N SER A 75 9.58 -4.32 -8.78
CA SER A 75 10.09 -3.42 -9.82
C SER A 75 9.23 -2.18 -9.98
N ALA A 76 7.89 -2.32 -9.93
CA ALA A 76 6.96 -1.19 -9.96
C ALA A 76 7.24 -0.19 -8.83
N MET A 77 7.39 -0.69 -7.59
CA MET A 77 7.67 0.15 -6.43
C MET A 77 9.06 0.81 -6.51
N ILE A 78 10.06 0.12 -7.07
CA ILE A 78 11.41 0.68 -7.27
C ILE A 78 11.32 1.81 -8.30
N ILE A 79 10.68 1.59 -9.44
CA ILE A 79 10.53 2.59 -10.51
C ILE A 79 9.81 3.82 -9.97
N LEU A 80 8.69 3.64 -9.27
CA LEU A 80 7.92 4.74 -8.68
C LEU A 80 8.71 5.47 -7.59
N GLY A 81 9.46 4.75 -6.75
CA GLY A 81 10.31 5.38 -5.74
C GLY A 81 11.43 6.21 -6.34
N SER A 82 12.15 5.66 -7.32
CA SER A 82 13.19 6.38 -8.05
C SER A 82 12.62 7.61 -8.78
N TYR A 83 11.44 7.46 -9.37
CA TYR A 83 10.72 8.58 -9.99
C TYR A 83 10.35 9.67 -8.98
N SER A 84 9.76 9.33 -7.82
CA SER A 84 9.42 10.32 -6.79
C SER A 84 10.65 11.08 -6.28
N VAL A 85 11.80 10.40 -6.09
CA VAL A 85 13.06 11.05 -5.68
C VAL A 85 13.61 11.96 -6.77
N LEU A 86 13.63 11.50 -8.03
CA LEU A 86 14.10 12.29 -9.17
C LEU A 86 13.20 13.52 -9.39
N TYR A 87 11.88 13.33 -9.26
CA TYR A 87 10.90 14.39 -9.41
C TYR A 87 11.09 15.47 -8.34
N LEU A 88 11.25 15.08 -7.07
CA LEU A 88 11.56 16.00 -5.98
C LEU A 88 12.82 16.84 -6.25
N TRP A 89 13.86 16.20 -6.78
CA TRP A 89 15.13 16.85 -7.10
C TRP A 89 15.00 17.84 -8.26
N LEU A 90 14.29 17.49 -9.33
CA LEU A 90 14.12 18.35 -10.51
C LEU A 90 13.14 19.49 -10.29
N MET A 91 12.04 19.27 -9.57
CA MET A 91 10.87 20.15 -9.54
C MET A 91 10.78 21.02 -8.28
N ARG A 92 11.94 21.32 -7.66
CA ARG A 92 12.05 22.21 -6.49
C ARG A 92 11.06 21.89 -5.34
N MET A 93 10.97 20.62 -4.96
CA MET A 93 10.30 20.16 -3.73
C MET A 93 8.76 20.29 -3.70
N GLU A 94 8.08 20.44 -4.84
CA GLU A 94 6.63 20.24 -4.87
C GLU A 94 6.32 18.75 -4.95
N ASN A 95 6.05 18.08 -3.83
CA ASN A 95 5.72 16.65 -3.85
C ASN A 95 4.19 16.46 -3.84
N PRO A 96 3.57 15.97 -4.92
CA PRO A 96 2.13 15.70 -4.92
C PRO A 96 1.75 14.44 -4.12
N ASP A 97 2.72 13.64 -3.68
CA ASP A 97 2.48 12.44 -2.87
C ASP A 97 2.03 12.78 -1.43
N ILE A 98 1.51 11.80 -0.68
CA ILE A 98 1.05 11.93 0.73
C ILE A 98 2.08 12.66 1.62
N SER A 99 3.37 12.48 1.36
CA SER A 99 4.44 13.12 2.12
C SER A 99 4.49 14.63 1.93
N GLY A 100 4.06 15.15 0.77
CA GLY A 100 3.92 16.58 0.52
C GLY A 100 2.66 17.17 1.14
N PHE A 101 1.56 16.42 1.25
CA PHE A 101 0.34 16.89 1.96
C PHE A 101 0.64 17.39 3.38
N MET A 102 1.49 16.66 4.12
CA MET A 102 1.87 17.07 5.48
C MET A 102 2.63 18.41 5.48
N ILE A 103 3.34 18.75 4.40
CA ILE A 103 4.07 20.03 4.28
C ILE A 103 3.12 21.15 3.86
N TYR A 104 2.25 20.91 2.86
CA TYR A 104 1.32 21.92 2.37
C TYR A 104 0.24 22.28 3.40
N ALA A 105 -0.18 21.30 4.21
CA ALA A 105 -1.04 21.55 5.37
C ALA A 105 -0.36 22.47 6.41
N LEU A 106 0.97 22.41 6.56
CA LEU A 106 1.74 23.28 7.45
C LEU A 106 1.98 24.68 6.89
N GLN A 107 2.03 24.80 5.57
CA GLN A 107 2.28 26.06 4.86
C GLN A 107 1.01 26.89 4.65
N ASN A 108 -0.14 26.43 5.14
CA ASN A 108 -1.44 27.07 4.93
C ASN A 108 -1.81 27.22 3.43
N THR A 109 -1.21 26.40 2.56
CA THR A 109 -1.44 26.35 1.10
C THR A 109 -2.40 25.20 0.80
N TRP A 110 -3.68 25.42 1.12
CA TRP A 110 -4.66 24.36 1.41
C TRP A 110 -5.33 23.66 0.22
N THR A 111 -5.15 24.07 -1.03
CA THR A 111 -6.15 23.67 -2.05
C THR A 111 -5.83 22.37 -2.79
N LEU A 112 -4.61 22.18 -3.29
CA LEU A 112 -4.36 21.10 -4.26
C LEU A 112 -3.96 19.77 -3.61
N SER A 113 -3.03 19.82 -2.67
CA SER A 113 -2.43 18.65 -2.03
C SER A 113 -3.39 17.96 -1.06
N VAL A 114 -4.35 18.71 -0.50
CA VAL A 114 -5.42 18.19 0.37
C VAL A 114 -6.41 17.36 -0.42
N LEU A 115 -6.84 17.83 -1.59
CA LEU A 115 -7.77 17.11 -2.46
C LEU A 115 -7.13 15.80 -2.97
N ALA A 116 -5.87 15.86 -3.40
CA ALA A 116 -5.11 14.68 -3.80
C ALA A 116 -4.95 13.68 -2.64
N PHE A 117 -4.65 14.16 -1.44
CA PHE A 117 -4.57 13.32 -0.24
C PHE A 117 -5.89 12.65 0.12
N LEU A 118 -7.01 13.38 0.10
CA LEU A 118 -8.34 12.82 0.38
C LEU A 118 -8.74 11.78 -0.66
N LEU A 119 -8.53 12.07 -1.95
CA LEU A 119 -8.81 11.13 -3.02
C LEU A 119 -8.01 9.83 -2.87
N TYR A 120 -6.73 9.96 -2.51
CA TYR A 120 -5.84 8.83 -2.35
C TYR A 120 -6.05 8.05 -1.03
N THR A 121 -6.38 8.72 0.09
CA THR A 121 -6.51 8.08 1.41
C THR A 121 -7.91 7.63 1.76
N ILE A 122 -8.93 8.13 1.05
CA ILE A 122 -10.34 7.82 1.30
C ILE A 122 -10.95 7.14 0.08
N ILE A 123 -11.01 7.82 -1.07
CA ILE A 123 -11.75 7.35 -2.25
C ILE A 123 -11.11 6.06 -2.79
N LEU A 124 -9.79 6.05 -2.98
CA LEU A 124 -9.10 4.90 -3.55
C LEU A 124 -9.23 3.64 -2.68
N PRO A 125 -9.09 3.69 -1.34
CA PRO A 125 -9.41 2.58 -0.44
C PRO A 125 -10.84 2.06 -0.52
N ILE A 126 -11.85 2.91 -0.77
CA ILE A 126 -13.23 2.46 -0.96
C ILE A 126 -13.38 1.69 -2.28
N VAL A 127 -12.61 2.02 -3.32
CA VAL A 127 -12.72 1.32 -4.60
C VAL A 127 -11.89 0.03 -4.60
N VAL A 128 -10.60 0.13 -4.31
CA VAL A 128 -9.63 -0.98 -4.48
C VAL A 128 -8.97 -1.43 -3.17
N GLY A 129 -9.45 -0.97 -2.02
CA GLY A 129 -8.79 -1.20 -0.74
C GLY A 129 -7.39 -0.58 -0.70
N ARG A 130 -6.50 -1.17 0.10
CA ARG A 130 -5.12 -0.66 0.25
C ARG A 130 -4.18 -1.15 -0.86
N ALA A 131 -4.67 -1.27 -2.09
CA ALA A 131 -3.89 -1.78 -3.23
C ALA A 131 -2.59 -0.98 -3.45
N TRP A 132 -2.59 0.34 -3.19
CA TRP A 132 -1.37 1.13 -3.31
C TRP A 132 -0.23 0.64 -2.41
N CYS A 133 -0.52 0.30 -1.15
CA CYS A 133 0.49 -0.24 -0.23
C CYS A 133 1.12 -1.54 -0.77
N GLY A 134 0.37 -2.26 -1.61
CA GLY A 134 0.80 -3.46 -2.29
C GLY A 134 1.52 -3.22 -3.61
N TRP A 135 1.35 -2.10 -4.32
CA TRP A 135 1.82 -1.94 -5.70
C TRP A 135 2.60 -0.65 -6.01
N GLY A 136 2.38 0.44 -5.27
CA GLY A 136 2.98 1.75 -5.57
C GLY A 136 3.66 2.45 -4.38
N CYS A 137 3.57 1.89 -3.18
CA CYS A 137 4.19 2.50 -2.01
C CYS A 137 5.71 2.36 -2.04
N TRP A 138 6.40 3.44 -2.40
CA TRP A 138 7.86 3.51 -2.45
C TRP A 138 8.52 3.45 -1.06
N ILE A 139 7.85 3.87 0.01
CA ILE A 139 8.34 3.65 1.39
C ILE A 139 8.46 2.15 1.69
N ALA A 140 7.49 1.35 1.23
CA ALA A 140 7.46 -0.07 1.50
C ALA A 140 8.55 -0.86 0.74
N VAL A 141 9.07 -0.32 -0.37
CA VAL A 141 10.01 -1.07 -1.23
C VAL A 141 11.31 -1.40 -0.51
N LEU A 142 11.84 -0.45 0.26
CA LEU A 142 13.06 -0.63 1.05
C LEU A 142 12.86 -1.74 2.07
N PHE A 143 11.66 -1.80 2.66
CA PHE A 143 11.33 -2.87 3.59
C PHE A 143 11.08 -4.23 2.92
N GLU A 144 10.58 -4.27 1.68
CA GLU A 144 10.39 -5.53 0.94
C GLU A 144 11.69 -6.18 0.43
N ILE A 145 12.79 -5.42 0.36
CA ILE A 145 14.11 -5.92 -0.06
C ILE A 145 14.84 -6.60 1.09
N MET A 146 14.50 -6.28 2.34
CA MET A 146 15.11 -6.91 3.51
C MET A 146 14.93 -8.44 3.51
N PRO A 147 15.90 -9.20 4.07
CA PRO A 147 15.95 -10.65 3.99
C PRO A 147 14.96 -11.36 4.94
N PHE A 148 14.08 -10.62 5.62
CA PHE A 148 13.13 -11.24 6.54
C PHE A 148 11.97 -11.85 5.75
N GLU A 149 12.09 -13.15 5.50
CA GLU A 149 10.95 -13.96 5.12
C GLU A 149 10.03 -14.10 6.33
N HIS A 150 8.74 -13.91 6.05
CA HIS A 150 7.69 -13.91 7.05
C HIS A 150 7.64 -15.27 7.75
N ASN A 151 8.33 -15.39 8.89
CA ASN A 151 8.34 -16.60 9.69
C ASN A 151 7.10 -16.62 10.58
N GLY A 152 6.04 -17.19 10.01
CA GLY A 152 4.78 -17.42 10.70
C GLY A 152 5.01 -18.02 12.08
N ARG A 153 4.34 -17.42 13.08
CA ARG A 153 3.74 -18.04 14.28
C ARG A 153 3.44 -17.04 15.39
N LYS A 154 4.11 -15.88 15.42
CA LYS A 154 3.75 -14.81 16.36
C LYS A 154 2.70 -13.93 15.70
N GLY A 155 1.43 -14.23 15.99
CA GLY A 155 0.32 -13.36 15.61
C GLY A 155 0.58 -11.91 16.06
N ARG A 156 -0.12 -10.98 15.42
CA ARG A 156 0.05 -9.54 15.63
C ARG A 156 0.01 -9.17 17.12
N ILE A 157 0.84 -8.20 17.52
CA ILE A 157 0.80 -7.65 18.87
C ILE A 157 -0.56 -7.00 19.13
N LYS A 158 -1.21 -7.38 20.24
CA LYS A 158 -2.41 -6.71 20.74
C LYS A 158 -2.06 -5.27 21.09
N LYS A 159 -2.84 -4.29 20.61
CA LYS A 159 -2.64 -2.83 20.78
C LYS A 159 -1.57 -2.14 19.91
N GLY A 160 -1.23 -2.71 18.75
CA GLY A 160 -0.38 -2.03 17.75
C GLY A 160 -0.87 -0.64 17.32
N TYR A 161 -2.18 -0.36 17.46
CA TYR A 161 -2.77 0.95 17.19
C TYR A 161 -2.23 2.06 18.12
N ALA A 162 -1.74 1.73 19.32
CA ALA A 162 -1.20 2.72 20.25
C ALA A 162 0.07 3.38 19.70
N PHE A 163 0.93 2.61 19.02
CA PHE A 163 2.12 3.17 18.35
C PHE A 163 1.74 4.12 17.22
N GLN A 164 0.69 3.78 16.47
CA GLN A 164 0.17 4.64 15.40
C GLN A 164 -0.39 5.94 15.96
N LEU A 165 -1.11 5.90 17.10
CA LEU A 165 -1.66 7.08 17.77
C LEU A 165 -0.58 7.98 18.37
N VAL A 166 0.41 7.42 19.07
CA VAL A 166 1.55 8.17 19.62
C VAL A 166 2.34 8.86 18.50
N PHE A 167 2.52 8.16 17.39
CA PHE A 167 3.24 8.71 16.24
C PHE A 167 2.44 9.80 15.51
N LEU A 168 1.12 9.64 15.37
CA LEU A 168 0.22 10.69 14.89
C LEU A 168 0.27 11.94 15.79
N PHE A 169 0.26 11.73 17.09
CA PHE A 169 0.38 12.81 18.08
C PHE A 169 1.72 13.54 17.95
N TYR A 170 2.84 12.82 17.79
CA TYR A 170 4.15 13.42 17.57
C TYR A 170 4.18 14.31 16.31
N ILE A 171 3.63 13.84 15.19
CA ILE A 171 3.51 14.66 13.97
C ILE A 171 2.66 15.91 14.24
N LEU A 172 1.52 15.77 14.92
CA LEU A 172 0.66 16.90 15.25
C LEU A 172 1.40 17.94 16.12
N CYS A 173 2.19 17.51 17.10
CA CYS A 173 3.00 18.41 17.93
C CYS A 173 4.07 19.15 17.12
N LEU A 174 4.79 18.46 16.22
CA LEU A 174 5.74 19.11 15.31
C LEU A 174 5.05 20.13 14.40
N SER A 175 3.86 19.78 13.90
CA SER A 175 3.04 20.65 13.07
C SER A 175 2.65 21.94 13.77
N VAL A 176 2.18 21.83 15.02
CA VAL A 176 1.83 22.97 15.87
C VAL A 176 3.07 23.81 16.21
N GLY A 177 4.22 23.18 16.45
CA GLY A 177 5.48 23.87 16.71
C GLY A 177 5.94 24.73 15.52
N ILE A 178 5.88 24.19 14.30
CA ILE A 178 6.21 24.94 13.08
C ILE A 178 5.20 26.07 12.85
N TRP A 179 3.90 25.81 13.04
CA TRP A 179 2.86 26.84 12.94
C TRP A 179 3.09 27.99 13.94
N TYR A 180 3.49 27.68 15.17
CA TYR A 180 3.82 28.70 16.18
C TYR A 180 5.02 29.57 15.77
N LEU A 181 6.06 28.97 15.18
CA LEU A 181 7.22 29.72 14.65
C LEU A 181 6.83 30.64 13.48
N ASN A 182 5.85 30.25 12.65
CA ASN A 182 5.31 31.11 11.59
C ASN A 182 4.61 32.35 12.17
N ILE A 183 3.83 32.22 13.25
CA ILE A 183 3.16 33.36 13.92
C ILE A 183 4.17 34.36 14.47
N LYS A 184 5.33 33.89 14.96
CA LYS A 184 6.39 34.76 15.50
C LYS A 184 7.21 35.52 14.45
N GLY A 185 6.86 35.42 13.17
CA GLY A 185 7.49 36.23 12.12
C GLY A 185 8.96 35.86 11.86
N ALA A 186 9.32 34.58 12.00
CA ALA A 186 10.63 34.08 11.56
C ALA A 186 10.89 34.45 10.09
N SER A 187 12.14 34.72 9.71
CA SER A 187 12.48 35.11 8.33
C SER A 187 12.09 34.02 7.32
N ILE A 188 11.68 34.40 6.11
CA ILE A 188 11.22 33.49 5.04
C ILE A 188 12.30 32.44 4.70
N ASP A 189 13.58 32.82 4.73
CA ASP A 189 14.70 31.89 4.50
C ASP A 189 14.85 30.86 5.64
N LEU A 190 14.65 31.27 6.90
CA LEU A 190 14.65 30.36 8.05
C LEU A 190 13.44 29.41 8.00
N GLN A 191 12.27 29.90 7.57
CA GLN A 191 11.07 29.09 7.38
C GLN A 191 11.30 28.01 6.32
N GLN A 192 11.80 28.36 5.13
CA GLN A 192 12.07 27.39 4.06
C GLN A 192 13.12 26.34 4.47
N LYS A 193 14.22 26.77 5.09
CA LYS A 193 15.25 25.85 5.61
C LYS A 193 14.69 24.91 6.67
N SER A 194 13.89 25.42 7.62
CA SER A 194 13.30 24.60 8.68
C SER A 194 12.36 23.51 8.16
N ILE A 195 11.58 23.82 7.12
CA ILE A 195 10.63 22.87 6.51
C ILE A 195 11.38 21.75 5.78
N VAL A 196 12.39 22.10 4.97
CA VAL A 196 13.21 21.12 4.24
C VAL A 196 13.94 20.20 5.20
N VAL A 197 14.59 20.76 6.23
CA VAL A 197 15.29 19.97 7.26
C VAL A 197 14.31 19.05 7.99
N THR A 198 13.14 19.56 8.40
CA THR A 198 12.13 18.75 9.07
C THR A 198 11.63 17.60 8.18
N PHE A 199 11.36 17.86 6.90
CA PHE A 199 10.93 16.83 5.97
C PHE A 199 11.92 15.67 5.88
N TRP A 200 13.20 15.98 5.64
CA TRP A 200 14.24 14.96 5.53
C TRP A 200 14.46 14.22 6.86
N MET A 201 14.38 14.91 8.00
CA MET A 201 14.47 14.27 9.32
C MET A 201 13.30 13.32 9.59
N VAL A 202 12.06 13.72 9.26
CA VAL A 202 10.87 12.87 9.44
C VAL A 202 10.95 11.66 8.50
N LEU A 203 11.34 11.87 7.24
CA LEU A 203 11.51 10.79 6.27
C LEU A 203 12.60 9.81 6.71
N LEU A 204 13.75 10.31 7.17
CA LEU A 204 14.82 9.50 7.73
C LEU A 204 14.33 8.73 8.97
N GLY A 205 13.61 9.39 9.87
CA GLY A 205 13.02 8.78 11.05
C GLY A 205 12.07 7.63 10.71
N TYR A 206 11.25 7.77 9.66
CA TYR A 206 10.40 6.69 9.15
C TYR A 206 11.20 5.48 8.70
N TYR A 207 12.27 5.69 7.94
CA TYR A 207 13.09 4.59 7.45
C TYR A 207 13.88 3.91 8.57
N VAL A 208 14.47 4.68 9.48
CA VAL A 208 15.21 4.16 10.63
C VAL A 208 14.27 3.35 11.54
N LEU A 209 13.16 3.94 11.97
CA LEU A 209 12.23 3.26 12.86
C LEU A 209 11.56 2.06 12.18
N GLY A 210 11.24 2.18 10.89
CA GLY A 210 10.72 1.07 10.09
C GLY A 210 11.72 -0.09 9.95
N ALA A 211 13.01 0.21 9.75
CA ALA A 211 14.06 -0.80 9.70
C ALA A 211 14.26 -1.49 11.06
N ILE A 212 14.28 -0.73 12.15
CA ILE A 212 14.32 -1.27 13.51
C ILE A 212 13.14 -2.23 13.75
N LEU A 213 11.92 -1.81 13.41
CA LEU A 213 10.73 -2.65 13.54
C LEU A 213 10.85 -3.92 12.69
N ALA A 214 11.33 -3.82 11.45
CA ALA A 214 11.49 -4.99 10.60
C ALA A 214 12.49 -6.00 11.15
N VAL A 215 13.61 -5.54 11.73
CA VAL A 215 14.61 -6.40 12.37
C VAL A 215 14.06 -7.04 13.65
N VAL A 216 13.46 -6.24 14.54
CA VAL A 216 12.92 -6.70 15.83
C VAL A 216 11.81 -7.73 15.64
N PHE A 217 10.89 -7.46 14.70
CA PHE A 217 9.76 -8.35 14.42
C PHE A 217 10.07 -9.43 13.39
N LYS A 218 11.25 -9.38 12.73
CA LYS A 218 11.58 -10.23 11.57
C LYS A 218 10.46 -10.21 10.53
N ASP A 219 9.95 -9.01 10.26
CA ASP A 219 8.79 -8.79 9.41
C ASP A 219 8.95 -7.51 8.57
N ASN A 220 9.12 -7.71 7.27
CA ASN A 220 9.28 -6.64 6.28
C ASN A 220 8.08 -5.68 6.21
N ARG A 221 6.90 -6.03 6.73
CA ARG A 221 5.73 -5.14 6.78
C ARG A 221 5.40 -4.62 8.18
N ALA A 222 6.30 -4.76 9.15
CA ALA A 222 6.11 -4.25 10.51
C ALA A 222 5.82 -2.73 10.54
N PHE A 223 6.52 -1.95 9.73
CA PHE A 223 6.24 -0.51 9.56
C PHE A 223 4.77 -0.25 9.18
N CYS A 224 4.27 -0.95 8.16
CA CYS A 224 2.90 -0.80 7.67
C CYS A 224 1.85 -1.27 8.69
N LYS A 225 2.21 -2.19 9.60
CA LYS A 225 1.32 -2.73 10.64
C LYS A 225 1.23 -1.84 11.88
N TYR A 226 2.32 -1.16 12.25
CA TYR A 226 2.45 -0.56 13.58
C TYR A 226 2.78 0.93 13.58
N LEU A 227 3.34 1.48 12.50
CA LEU A 227 3.86 2.85 12.51
C LEU A 227 3.25 3.75 11.44
N CYS A 228 2.90 3.20 10.28
CA CYS A 228 2.36 3.98 9.17
C CYS A 228 1.09 4.76 9.63
N PRO A 229 1.10 6.11 9.62
CA PRO A 229 -0.01 6.92 10.12
C PRO A 229 -1.22 6.94 9.18
N VAL A 230 -1.00 6.62 7.90
CA VAL A 230 -2.06 6.52 6.89
C VAL A 230 -2.82 5.19 7.00
N ALA A 231 -2.19 4.17 7.60
CA ALA A 231 -2.74 2.82 7.65
C ALA A 231 -4.09 2.70 8.38
N PRO A 232 -4.34 3.35 9.55
CA PRO A 232 -5.64 3.28 10.22
C PRO A 232 -6.78 3.85 9.37
N VAL A 233 -6.55 5.02 8.74
CA VAL A 233 -7.53 5.68 7.88
C VAL A 233 -7.86 4.81 6.68
N GLN A 234 -6.83 4.34 5.96
CA GLN A 234 -7.04 3.48 4.80
C GLN A 234 -7.64 2.13 5.18
N GLN A 235 -7.28 1.56 6.34
CA GLN A 235 -7.85 0.32 6.83
C GLN A 235 -9.34 0.48 7.08
N PHE A 236 -9.76 1.56 7.74
CA PHE A 236 -11.15 1.88 7.99
C PHE A 236 -11.94 1.89 6.68
N PHE A 237 -11.52 2.69 5.70
CA PHE A 237 -12.19 2.79 4.42
C PHE A 237 -12.11 1.51 3.57
N SER A 238 -11.06 0.70 3.73
CA SER A 238 -10.92 -0.57 3.00
C SER A 238 -11.90 -1.65 3.45
N HIS A 239 -12.58 -1.51 4.59
CA HIS A 239 -13.70 -2.40 4.93
C HIS A 239 -14.83 -2.30 3.91
N PHE A 240 -15.01 -1.12 3.32
CA PHE A 240 -16.01 -0.86 2.28
C PHE A 240 -15.47 -1.05 0.86
N ALA A 241 -14.27 -1.63 0.71
CA ALA A 241 -13.64 -1.81 -0.59
C ALA A 241 -14.54 -2.61 -1.55
N ILE A 242 -14.82 -2.04 -2.74
CA ILE A 242 -15.61 -2.69 -3.78
C ILE A 242 -14.87 -3.94 -4.30
N VAL A 243 -13.57 -3.81 -4.53
CA VAL A 243 -12.72 -4.90 -5.03
C VAL A 243 -12.11 -5.67 -3.86
N LYS A 244 -12.53 -6.92 -3.69
CA LYS A 244 -11.95 -7.85 -2.71
C LYS A 244 -11.73 -9.23 -3.32
N LEU A 245 -10.88 -10.03 -2.67
CA LEU A 245 -10.66 -11.42 -3.02
C LEU A 245 -11.70 -12.32 -2.35
N ARG A 246 -12.18 -13.34 -3.08
CA ARG A 246 -13.00 -14.42 -2.54
C ARG A 246 -12.33 -15.76 -2.83
N GLY A 247 -12.28 -16.64 -1.84
CA GLY A 247 -11.84 -18.02 -2.01
C GLY A 247 -13.02 -18.96 -2.26
N ASP A 248 -12.83 -19.92 -3.15
CA ASP A 248 -13.79 -20.98 -3.43
C ASP A 248 -13.62 -22.11 -2.41
N ARG A 249 -14.64 -22.29 -1.56
CA ARG A 249 -14.64 -23.30 -0.49
C ARG A 249 -14.51 -24.73 -1.04
N SER A 250 -15.02 -25.00 -2.24
CA SER A 250 -14.94 -26.33 -2.87
C SER A 250 -13.51 -26.70 -3.29
N LYS A 251 -12.68 -25.71 -3.63
CA LYS A 251 -11.28 -25.90 -4.05
C LYS A 251 -10.30 -25.81 -2.88
N CYS A 252 -10.70 -25.21 -1.77
CA CYS A 252 -9.84 -25.01 -0.61
C CYS A 252 -9.60 -26.33 0.14
N ARG A 253 -8.32 -26.72 0.30
CA ARG A 253 -7.90 -27.87 1.11
C ARG A 253 -7.27 -27.48 2.45
N ARG A 254 -7.46 -26.23 2.90
CA ARG A 254 -6.92 -25.69 4.17
C ARG A 254 -5.41 -25.91 4.38
N CYS A 255 -4.63 -25.88 3.29
CA CYS A 255 -3.17 -26.10 3.32
C CYS A 255 -2.35 -24.94 3.92
N MET A 256 -3.00 -23.85 4.36
CA MET A 256 -2.38 -22.65 4.97
C MET A 256 -1.36 -21.86 4.12
N ALA A 257 -1.00 -22.32 2.93
CA ALA A 257 -0.04 -21.65 2.04
C ALA A 257 -0.39 -20.18 1.71
N CYS A 258 -1.69 -19.82 1.72
CA CYS A 258 -2.13 -18.44 1.52
C CYS A 258 -1.85 -17.54 2.73
N GLU A 259 -1.99 -18.05 3.95
CA GLU A 259 -1.71 -17.30 5.19
C GLU A 259 -0.20 -17.12 5.37
N GLU A 260 0.59 -18.19 5.13
CA GLU A 260 2.05 -18.12 5.18
C GLU A 260 2.63 -17.11 4.18
N ALA A 261 2.00 -16.99 3.01
CA ALA A 261 2.40 -16.04 1.99
C ALA A 261 1.94 -14.59 2.26
N CYS A 262 1.00 -14.39 3.19
CA CYS A 262 0.36 -13.09 3.41
C CYS A 262 1.27 -12.20 4.29
N PRO A 263 1.83 -11.11 3.76
CA PRO A 263 2.74 -10.27 4.54
C PRO A 263 2.01 -9.47 5.63
N MET A 264 0.68 -9.52 5.67
CA MET A 264 -0.17 -8.81 6.63
C MET A 264 -0.76 -9.72 7.70
N ASP A 265 -0.37 -11.00 7.79
CA ASP A 265 -0.88 -11.97 8.79
C ASP A 265 -2.40 -12.20 8.77
N ILE A 266 -3.04 -12.04 7.62
CA ILE A 266 -4.51 -12.17 7.51
C ILE A 266 -4.90 -13.65 7.61
N LYS A 267 -5.93 -13.94 8.41
CA LYS A 267 -6.56 -15.27 8.55
C LYS A 267 -7.45 -15.63 7.37
N ILE A 268 -6.83 -15.80 6.21
CA ILE A 268 -7.51 -16.02 4.93
C ILE A 268 -8.40 -17.28 4.97
N VAL A 269 -7.97 -18.36 5.61
CA VAL A 269 -8.73 -19.63 5.59
C VAL A 269 -10.06 -19.50 6.32
N GLN A 270 -10.12 -18.69 7.38
CA GLN A 270 -11.36 -18.45 8.13
C GLN A 270 -12.42 -17.77 7.28
N TYR A 271 -12.04 -16.78 6.47
CA TYR A 271 -12.97 -16.15 5.52
C TYR A 271 -13.49 -17.14 4.47
N VAL A 272 -12.63 -18.06 3.99
CA VAL A 272 -13.06 -19.09 3.02
C VAL A 272 -14.01 -20.10 3.65
N ASP A 273 -13.79 -20.49 4.90
CA ASP A 273 -14.67 -21.40 5.64
C ASP A 273 -16.05 -20.77 5.91
N ALA A 274 -16.09 -19.46 6.17
CA ALA A 274 -17.31 -18.67 6.32
C ALA A 274 -18.02 -18.35 4.99
N ASP A 275 -17.45 -18.74 3.84
CA ASP A 275 -17.92 -18.36 2.49
C ASP A 275 -18.01 -16.84 2.27
N GLU A 276 -17.12 -16.10 2.92
CA GLU A 276 -17.04 -14.65 2.84
C GLU A 276 -15.92 -14.20 1.90
N ARG A 277 -16.00 -12.94 1.46
CA ARG A 277 -14.86 -12.25 0.88
C ARG A 277 -13.80 -12.02 1.97
N ILE A 278 -12.57 -11.72 1.59
CA ILE A 278 -11.54 -11.34 2.56
C ILE A 278 -11.86 -9.91 3.02
N LEU A 279 -12.64 -9.80 4.12
CA LEU A 279 -13.17 -8.51 4.62
C LEU A 279 -12.15 -7.69 5.41
N SER A 280 -10.98 -8.25 5.73
CA SER A 280 -9.95 -7.54 6.48
C SER A 280 -9.51 -6.26 5.77
N GLY A 281 -9.73 -5.10 6.40
CA GLY A 281 -9.23 -3.79 5.93
C GLY A 281 -7.70 -3.70 5.87
N GLU A 282 -6.98 -4.71 6.35
CA GLU A 282 -5.52 -4.78 6.26
C GLU A 282 -5.03 -5.37 4.94
N CYS A 283 -5.93 -5.96 4.15
CA CYS A 283 -5.58 -6.51 2.85
C CYS A 283 -5.03 -5.41 1.94
N ILE A 284 -3.77 -5.58 1.52
CA ILE A 284 -3.09 -4.67 0.58
C ILE A 284 -3.21 -5.14 -0.88
N LEU A 285 -4.14 -6.05 -1.18
CA LEU A 285 -4.38 -6.64 -2.52
C LEU A 285 -3.10 -7.03 -3.27
N CYS A 286 -2.14 -7.59 -2.53
CA CYS A 286 -0.80 -7.85 -3.05
C CYS A 286 -0.68 -9.15 -3.87
N MET A 287 -1.80 -9.88 -3.99
CA MET A 287 -2.01 -11.11 -4.78
C MET A 287 -1.15 -12.34 -4.44
N ARG A 288 -0.29 -12.29 -3.40
CA ARG A 288 0.54 -13.45 -2.99
C ARG A 288 -0.27 -14.70 -2.64
N CYS A 289 -1.44 -14.54 -2.02
CA CYS A 289 -2.32 -15.66 -1.68
C CYS A 289 -2.86 -16.38 -2.94
N VAL A 290 -3.18 -15.63 -4.01
CA VAL A 290 -3.60 -16.18 -5.30
C VAL A 290 -2.46 -16.98 -5.93
N GLN A 291 -1.24 -16.45 -5.87
CA GLN A 291 -0.05 -17.02 -6.50
C GLN A 291 0.46 -18.29 -5.82
N LYS A 292 0.38 -18.34 -4.49
CA LYS A 292 0.88 -19.47 -3.69
C LYS A 292 -0.16 -20.58 -3.49
N CYS A 293 -1.43 -20.33 -3.78
CA CYS A 293 -2.47 -21.35 -3.64
C CYS A 293 -2.28 -22.48 -4.68
N PRO A 294 -2.04 -23.73 -4.28
CA PRO A 294 -1.82 -24.84 -5.21
C PRO A 294 -3.09 -25.24 -5.99
N ASN A 295 -4.27 -24.89 -5.47
CA ASN A 295 -5.57 -25.27 -6.02
C ASN A 295 -6.26 -24.12 -6.77
N GLU A 296 -5.60 -22.95 -6.91
CA GLU A 296 -6.13 -21.79 -7.62
C GLU A 296 -7.55 -21.40 -7.12
N ALA A 297 -7.74 -21.40 -5.80
CA ALA A 297 -9.04 -21.21 -5.17
C ALA A 297 -9.49 -19.74 -5.11
N PHE A 298 -8.62 -18.77 -5.39
CA PHE A 298 -8.92 -17.35 -5.20
C PHE A 298 -9.27 -16.63 -6.49
N ARG A 299 -10.26 -15.73 -6.43
CA ARG A 299 -10.63 -14.84 -7.52
C ARG A 299 -10.94 -13.42 -7.01
N PRO A 300 -10.66 -12.37 -7.80
CA PRO A 300 -11.17 -11.04 -7.51
C PRO A 300 -12.70 -11.01 -7.72
N THR A 301 -13.38 -10.27 -6.85
CA THR A 301 -14.84 -10.10 -6.84
C THR A 301 -15.18 -8.64 -6.57
N PHE A 302 -16.29 -8.18 -7.14
CA PHE A 302 -16.82 -6.83 -6.97
C PHE A 302 -18.09 -6.89 -6.13
N GLY A 303 -18.23 -5.98 -5.18
CA GLY A 303 -19.44 -5.84 -4.36
C GLY A 303 -19.21 -4.95 -3.15
N LEU A 304 -20.27 -4.46 -2.51
CA LEU A 304 -20.18 -3.67 -1.28
C LEU A 304 -20.44 -4.57 -0.06
N ASP A 305 -19.52 -4.61 0.91
CA ASP A 305 -19.78 -5.24 2.22
C ASP A 305 -19.91 -4.12 3.26
N LEU A 306 -20.97 -4.14 4.05
CA LEU A 306 -21.21 -3.16 5.13
C LEU A 306 -20.86 -3.72 6.52
N SER A 307 -20.09 -4.80 6.59
CA SER A 307 -19.69 -5.43 7.85
C SER A 307 -18.37 -4.86 8.38
N PHE A 308 -18.39 -4.48 9.66
CA PHE A 308 -17.23 -4.01 10.43
C PHE A 308 -16.60 -5.11 11.28
N ASP A 309 -16.99 -6.36 11.09
CA ASP A 309 -16.56 -7.43 11.98
C ASP A 309 -15.06 -7.78 11.77
N GLU A 310 -14.23 -7.24 12.66
CA GLU A 310 -12.81 -7.56 12.77
C GLU A 310 -12.54 -8.73 13.73
N SER A 311 -13.57 -9.43 14.27
CA SER A 311 -13.41 -10.52 15.26
C SER A 311 -12.47 -11.64 14.79
N ILE A 312 -12.47 -11.91 13.48
CA ILE A 312 -11.61 -12.90 12.81
C ILE A 312 -10.12 -12.51 12.90
N ARG A 313 -9.79 -11.23 13.12
CA ARG A 313 -8.39 -10.73 13.20
C ARG A 313 -7.63 -11.29 14.42
N TYR A 314 -8.31 -11.66 15.49
CA TYR A 314 -7.70 -12.10 16.76
C TYR A 314 -8.00 -13.55 17.15
N MET A 315 -8.84 -14.26 16.38
CA MET A 315 -9.05 -15.68 16.64
C MET A 315 -7.74 -16.43 16.37
N LYS A 316 -7.17 -17.04 17.42
CA LYS A 316 -6.10 -18.05 17.27
C LYS A 316 -6.57 -19.03 16.22
N SER A 317 -5.70 -19.38 15.27
CA SER A 317 -5.99 -20.46 14.32
C SER A 317 -6.48 -21.65 15.14
N ARG A 318 -7.74 -22.07 14.96
CA ARG A 318 -8.18 -23.36 15.49
C ARG A 318 -7.15 -24.35 14.95
N LYS A 319 -6.53 -25.13 15.82
CA LYS A 319 -5.68 -26.24 15.37
C LYS A 319 -6.62 -27.18 14.64
N TYR A 320 -6.68 -27.08 13.32
CA TYR A 320 -7.24 -28.12 12.48
C TYR A 320 -6.22 -29.26 12.58
N PHE A 321 -6.48 -30.17 13.52
CA PHE A 321 -5.80 -31.46 13.60
C PHE A 321 -6.39 -32.41 12.57
#